data_AF-A0A9W9Z314-F1
#
_entry.id   AF-A0A9W9Z314-F1
#
_cell.length_a   1.000
_cell.length_b   1.000
_cell.length_c   1.000
_cell.angle_alpha   90.00
_cell.angle_beta   90.00
_cell.angle_gamma   90.00
#
_symmetry.space_group_name_H-M   'P 1'
#
loop_
_entity.id
_entity.type
_entity.pdbx_description
1 polymer ?
#
loop_
_entity_poly.entity_id
_entity_poly.type
_entity_poly.pdbx_seq_one_letter_code
_entity_poly.pdbx_strand_id
1 'polypeptide(L)'
;MWGELVRTADQMNGMIFPRLLALAERAWHKASWEDLEGGERNKEIGEDWVKFANTLGYRELGRLDKMGMAYRVPPPIARVICKEAVCNKLHVTTELPGLKVEFSTDDGLTWNDITAETEVNGDIKLRTRSADQNRFSRVIRLDRTHWRKG
;
A
#
# COMPACT_ATOMS: atom_id res chain seq x y z
N MET A 1 14.62 16.31 5.90
CA MET A 1 13.34 16.72 5.28
C MET A 1 13.42 18.22 5.10
N TRP A 2 13.21 18.71 3.88
CA TRP A 2 13.26 20.15 3.58
C TRP A 2 11.82 20.68 3.56
N GLY A 3 11.56 21.76 4.27
CA GLY A 3 10.20 22.24 4.59
C GLY A 3 9.59 23.21 3.58
N GLU A 4 10.25 23.44 2.43
CA GLU A 4 9.93 24.51 1.48
C GLU A 4 8.48 24.48 0.95
N LEU A 5 7.87 23.29 0.90
CA LEU A 5 6.50 23.08 0.42
C LEU A 5 5.53 22.56 1.50
N VAL A 6 5.97 22.47 2.75
CA VAL A 6 5.18 21.93 3.86
C VAL A 6 4.48 23.07 4.58
N ARG A 7 3.16 23.15 4.43
CA ARG A 7 2.33 24.23 5.01
C ARG A 7 1.53 23.78 6.23
N THR A 8 1.41 22.48 6.47
CA THR A 8 0.68 21.92 7.62
C THR A 8 1.41 20.74 8.25
N ALA A 9 1.12 20.46 9.52
CA ALA A 9 1.65 19.29 10.23
C ALA A 9 1.23 17.97 9.57
N ASP A 10 0.02 17.87 9.01
CA ASP A 10 -0.43 16.67 8.31
C ASP A 10 0.32 16.42 7.01
N GLN A 11 0.66 17.49 6.27
CA GLN A 11 1.52 17.37 5.09
C GLN A 11 2.90 16.86 5.49
N MET A 12 3.46 17.36 6.60
CA MET A 12 4.71 16.87 7.15
C MET A 12 4.61 15.37 7.49
N ASN A 13 3.59 14.98 8.26
CA ASN A 13 3.35 13.61 8.68
C ASN A 13 3.19 12.67 7.48
N GLY A 14 2.44 13.08 6.46
CA GLY A 14 2.29 12.32 5.23
C GLY A 14 3.59 12.20 4.43
N MET A 15 4.50 13.16 4.55
CA MET A 15 5.82 13.07 3.94
C MET A 15 6.78 12.18 4.72
N ILE A 16 6.72 12.11 6.05
CA ILE A 16 7.72 11.37 6.85
C ILE A 16 7.26 9.97 7.25
N PHE A 17 5.98 9.74 7.49
CA PHE A 17 5.45 8.44 7.86
C PHE A 17 4.82 7.72 6.65
N PRO A 18 5.06 6.41 6.50
CA PRO A 18 5.70 5.52 7.48
C PRO A 18 7.23 5.41 7.40
N ARG A 19 7.88 5.99 6.38
CA ARG A 19 9.31 5.76 6.08
C ARG A 19 10.28 6.11 7.22
N LEU A 20 9.91 7.02 8.13
CA LEU A 20 10.70 7.31 9.33
C LEU A 20 10.91 6.08 10.22
N LEU A 21 9.95 5.14 10.25
CA LEU A 21 10.10 3.90 11.01
C LEU A 21 11.17 2.98 10.42
N ALA A 22 11.29 2.93 9.09
CA ALA A 22 12.37 2.19 8.43
C ALA A 22 13.74 2.82 8.71
N LEU A 23 13.81 4.15 8.74
CA LEU A 23 15.04 4.86 9.13
C LEU A 23 15.43 4.54 10.59
N ALA A 24 14.48 4.59 11.52
CA ALA A 24 14.73 4.31 12.92
C ALA A 24 15.20 2.87 13.15
N GLU A 25 14.60 1.91 12.44
CA GLU A 25 14.98 0.50 12.51
C GLU A 25 16.42 0.28 12.04
N ARG A 26 16.81 0.83 10.88
CA ARG A 26 18.20 0.77 10.40
C ARG A 26 19.21 1.55 11.24
N ALA A 27 18.79 2.66 11.86
CA ALA A 27 19.68 3.44 12.72
C ALA A 27 19.99 2.75 14.05
N TRP A 28 19.10 1.87 14.52
CA TRP A 28 19.20 1.22 15.83
C TRP A 28 19.69 -0.22 15.73
N HIS A 29 19.40 -0.92 14.64
CA HIS A 29 19.68 -2.34 14.47
C HIS A 29 20.57 -2.59 13.25
N LYS A 30 21.73 -3.22 13.49
CA LYS A 30 22.58 -3.79 12.44
C LYS A 30 22.06 -5.18 12.09
N ALA A 31 21.59 -5.39 10.86
CA ALA A 31 21.15 -6.72 10.44
C ALA A 31 22.32 -7.62 10.03
N SER A 32 22.10 -8.94 10.11
CA SER A 32 23.07 -9.98 9.72
C SER A 32 23.56 -9.81 8.28
N TRP A 33 22.65 -9.44 7.38
CA TRP A 33 22.94 -9.30 5.96
C TRP A 33 23.83 -8.09 5.62
N GLU A 34 24.07 -7.17 6.55
CA GLU A 34 24.89 -5.97 6.28
C GLU A 34 26.37 -6.32 6.06
N ASP A 35 26.84 -7.44 6.61
CA ASP A 35 28.22 -7.94 6.42
C ASP A 35 28.33 -9.01 5.30
N LEU A 36 27.20 -9.42 4.71
CA LEU A 36 27.15 -10.42 3.64
C LEU A 36 27.31 -9.78 2.26
N GLU A 37 27.61 -10.61 1.25
CA GLU A 37 27.69 -10.19 -0.15
C GLU A 37 26.90 -11.15 -1.08
N GLY A 38 26.67 -10.71 -2.32
CA GLY A 38 26.12 -11.57 -3.37
C GLY A 38 24.68 -12.05 -3.14
N GLY A 39 24.39 -13.28 -3.59
CA GLY A 39 23.03 -13.84 -3.59
C GLY A 39 22.46 -14.11 -2.20
N GLU A 40 23.30 -14.51 -1.25
CA GLU A 40 22.90 -14.79 0.13
C GLU A 40 22.41 -13.52 0.83
N ARG A 41 23.15 -12.41 0.69
CA ARG A 41 22.73 -11.08 1.14
C ARG A 41 21.33 -10.71 0.63
N ASN A 42 21.09 -10.88 -0.67
CA ASN A 42 19.82 -10.51 -1.28
C ASN A 42 18.64 -11.33 -0.74
N LYS A 43 18.87 -12.61 -0.45
CA LYS A 43 17.87 -13.48 0.16
C LYS A 43 17.52 -13.00 1.57
N GLU A 44 18.52 -12.75 2.41
CA GLU A 44 18.30 -12.29 3.78
C GLU A 44 17.62 -10.90 3.84
N ILE A 45 18.01 -9.97 2.97
CA ILE A 45 17.31 -8.68 2.82
C ILE A 45 15.84 -8.89 2.50
N GLY A 46 15.53 -9.81 1.58
CA GLY A 46 14.15 -10.11 1.21
C GLY A 46 13.33 -10.63 2.39
N GLU A 47 13.87 -11.57 3.16
CA GLU A 47 13.19 -12.13 4.34
C GLU A 47 13.00 -11.09 5.45
N ASP A 48 14.02 -10.28 5.73
CA ASP A 48 13.97 -9.21 6.73
C ASP A 48 12.96 -8.14 6.32
N TRP A 49 12.98 -7.73 5.05
CA TRP A 49 12.00 -6.78 4.50
C TRP A 49 10.57 -7.28 4.63
N VAL A 50 10.30 -8.55 4.33
CA VAL A 50 8.94 -9.13 4.47
C VAL A 50 8.47 -9.08 5.93
N LYS A 51 9.34 -9.40 6.89
CA LYS A 51 9.01 -9.31 8.33
C LYS A 51 8.75 -7.86 8.74
N PHE A 52 9.59 -6.93 8.31
CA PHE A 52 9.44 -5.50 8.58
C PHE A 52 8.14 -4.95 8.00
N ALA A 53 7.86 -5.19 6.70
CA ALA A 53 6.68 -4.67 6.02
C ALA A 53 5.36 -5.20 6.62
N ASN A 54 5.32 -6.48 7.01
CA ASN A 54 4.16 -7.04 7.72
C ASN A 54 3.99 -6.40 9.10
N THR A 55 5.07 -6.24 9.86
CA THR A 55 5.02 -5.59 11.18
C THR A 55 4.55 -4.14 11.08
N LEU A 56 5.08 -3.41 10.10
CA LEU A 56 4.68 -2.04 9.81
C LEU A 56 3.18 -1.98 9.52
N GLY A 57 2.72 -2.75 8.54
CA GLY A 57 1.36 -2.70 8.02
C GLY A 57 0.29 -3.17 9.01
N TYR A 58 0.49 -4.33 9.63
CA TYR A 58 -0.51 -4.93 10.52
C TYR A 58 -0.48 -4.40 11.95
N ARG A 59 0.59 -3.71 12.38
CA ARG A 59 0.74 -3.24 13.77
C ARG A 59 1.06 -1.76 13.89
N GLU A 60 2.14 -1.30 13.28
CA GLU A 60 2.64 0.06 13.56
C GLU A 60 1.76 1.15 12.92
N LEU A 61 1.16 0.90 11.74
CA LEU A 61 0.22 1.87 11.13
C LEU A 61 -0.97 2.16 12.06
N GLY A 62 -1.54 1.14 12.69
CA GLY A 62 -2.62 1.33 13.66
C GLY A 62 -2.19 2.10 14.92
N ARG A 63 -0.92 2.01 15.33
CA ARG A 63 -0.39 2.86 16.41
C ARG A 63 -0.22 4.30 15.98
N LEU A 64 0.27 4.55 14.77
CA LEU A 64 0.34 5.90 14.21
C LEU A 64 -1.05 6.54 14.14
N ASP A 65 -2.06 5.79 13.72
CA ASP A 65 -3.45 6.28 13.71
C ASP A 65 -3.92 6.65 15.13
N LYS A 66 -3.67 5.81 16.15
CA LYS A 66 -4.00 6.10 17.55
C LYS A 66 -3.28 7.34 18.11
N MET A 67 -2.10 7.66 17.58
CA MET A 67 -1.32 8.84 17.96
C MET A 67 -1.72 10.10 17.18
N GLY A 68 -2.71 10.01 16.28
CA GLY A 68 -3.09 11.13 15.40
C GLY A 68 -2.06 11.46 14.33
N MET A 69 -1.14 10.53 14.03
CA MET A 69 -0.07 10.74 13.05
C MET A 69 -0.56 10.36 11.65
N ALA A 70 -0.92 11.38 10.87
CA ALA A 70 -1.43 11.20 9.52
C ALA A 70 -0.36 10.71 8.51
N TYR A 71 -0.05 9.41 8.51
CA TYR A 71 0.87 8.81 7.52
C TYR A 71 0.27 8.77 6.10
N ARG A 72 1.13 8.65 5.08
CA ARG A 72 0.69 8.49 3.69
C ARG A 72 0.02 7.13 3.47
N VAL A 73 -1.23 7.15 3.04
CA VAL A 73 -1.95 5.97 2.54
C VAL A 73 -1.67 5.84 1.03
N PRO A 74 -0.90 4.83 0.57
CA PRO A 74 -0.56 4.69 -0.84
C PRO A 74 -1.78 4.23 -1.64
N PRO A 75 -1.96 4.72 -2.88
CA PRO A 75 -2.97 4.16 -3.78
C PRO A 75 -2.69 2.67 -4.06
N PRO A 76 -3.73 1.88 -4.33
CA PRO A 76 -3.55 0.47 -4.62
C PRO A 76 -2.93 0.28 -6.01
N ILE A 77 -2.29 -0.86 -6.23
CA ILE A 77 -1.90 -1.33 -7.55
C ILE A 77 -2.88 -2.44 -7.92
N ALA A 78 -3.50 -2.35 -9.08
CA ALA A 78 -4.54 -3.28 -9.50
C ALA A 78 -4.36 -3.73 -10.95
N ARG A 79 -4.74 -4.98 -11.21
CA ARG A 79 -4.84 -5.56 -12.56
C ARG A 79 -6.00 -6.54 -12.62
N VAL A 80 -6.58 -6.71 -13.80
CA VAL A 80 -7.55 -7.78 -14.07
C VAL A 80 -6.80 -9.00 -14.60
N ILE A 81 -7.08 -10.16 -14.01
CA ILE A 81 -6.52 -11.44 -14.44
C ILE A 81 -7.52 -12.12 -15.37
N CYS A 82 -7.01 -12.62 -16.49
CA CYS A 82 -7.78 -13.42 -17.43
C CYS A 82 -7.59 -14.91 -17.16
N LYS A 83 -8.69 -15.66 -17.16
CA LYS A 83 -8.68 -17.12 -17.31
C LYS A 83 -9.41 -17.46 -18.60
N GLU A 84 -8.69 -18.06 -19.54
CA GLU A 84 -9.20 -18.37 -20.88
C GLU A 84 -9.77 -17.12 -21.57
N ALA A 85 -11.05 -17.13 -21.96
CA ALA A 85 -11.72 -16.00 -22.61
C ALA A 85 -12.30 -14.98 -21.62
N VAL A 86 -12.26 -15.23 -20.31
CA VAL A 86 -12.91 -14.39 -19.29
C VAL A 86 -11.86 -13.58 -18.52
N CYS A 87 -11.98 -12.24 -18.59
CA CYS A 87 -11.13 -11.29 -17.90
C CYS A 87 -11.96 -10.45 -16.92
N ASN A 88 -12.21 -10.98 -15.73
CA ASN A 88 -13.05 -10.33 -14.73
C ASN A 88 -12.45 -10.36 -13.32
N LYS A 89 -11.51 -11.27 -13.01
CA LYS A 89 -10.96 -11.41 -11.66
C LYS A 89 -10.02 -10.26 -11.32
N LEU A 90 -10.36 -9.47 -10.31
CA LEU A 90 -9.56 -8.34 -9.88
C LEU A 90 -8.45 -8.79 -8.93
N HIS A 91 -7.21 -8.45 -9.25
CA HIS A 91 -6.07 -8.64 -8.36
C HIS A 91 -5.53 -7.29 -7.92
N VAL A 92 -5.49 -7.09 -6.62
CA VAL A 92 -5.00 -5.85 -6.00
C VAL A 92 -3.88 -6.14 -5.02
N THR A 93 -2.93 -5.21 -4.95
CA THR A 93 -1.87 -5.19 -3.94
C THR A 93 -1.62 -3.74 -3.50
N THR A 94 -1.00 -3.57 -2.34
CA THR A 94 -0.66 -2.27 -1.77
C THR A 94 0.82 -2.24 -1.40
N GLU A 95 1.43 -1.04 -1.42
CA GLU A 95 2.82 -0.85 -0.95
C GLU A 95 2.98 -1.20 0.54
N LEU A 96 1.89 -1.08 1.32
CA LEU A 96 1.85 -1.36 2.75
C LEU A 96 0.90 -2.55 3.00
N PRO A 97 1.45 -3.73 3.34
CA PRO A 97 0.64 -4.93 3.62
C PRO A 97 -0.43 -4.68 4.70
N GLY A 98 -1.55 -5.38 4.60
CA GLY A 98 -2.63 -5.32 5.59
C GLY A 98 -3.58 -4.13 5.46
N LEU A 99 -3.27 -3.12 4.65
CA LEU A 99 -4.24 -2.09 4.31
C LEU A 99 -5.33 -2.62 3.38
N LYS A 100 -6.57 -2.25 3.66
CA LYS A 100 -7.73 -2.66 2.86
C LYS A 100 -7.84 -1.81 1.59
N VAL A 101 -8.32 -2.43 0.52
CA VAL A 101 -8.62 -1.75 -0.74
C VAL A 101 -10.11 -1.81 -1.00
N GLU A 102 -10.67 -0.69 -1.40
CA GLU A 102 -12.06 -0.54 -1.79
C GLU A 102 -12.16 -0.22 -3.29
N PHE A 103 -13.25 -0.66 -3.91
CA PHE A 103 -13.59 -0.32 -5.28
C PHE A 103 -14.98 0.30 -5.39
N SER A 104 -15.19 1.05 -6.47
CA SER A 104 -16.46 1.65 -6.84
C SER A 104 -16.72 1.43 -8.33
N THR A 105 -17.97 1.12 -8.66
CA THR A 105 -18.49 0.94 -10.03
C THR A 105 -19.42 2.07 -10.46
N ASP A 106 -19.68 3.04 -9.59
CA ASP A 106 -20.66 4.12 -9.74
C ASP A 106 -20.00 5.50 -9.58
N ASP A 107 -18.80 5.63 -10.15
CA ASP A 107 -18.00 6.85 -10.14
C ASP A 107 -17.64 7.38 -8.75
N GLY A 108 -17.64 6.53 -7.71
CA GLY A 108 -17.22 6.86 -6.35
C GLY A 108 -18.35 7.22 -5.41
N LEU A 109 -19.61 7.00 -5.81
CA LEU A 109 -20.78 7.19 -4.96
C LEU A 109 -20.85 6.11 -3.86
N THR A 110 -20.61 4.84 -4.22
CA THR A 110 -20.53 3.72 -3.28
C THR A 110 -19.18 3.02 -3.37
N TRP A 111 -18.72 2.51 -2.22
CA TRP A 111 -17.42 1.84 -2.09
C TRP A 111 -17.61 0.49 -1.40
N ASN A 112 -17.01 -0.54 -1.98
CA ASN A 112 -17.10 -1.92 -1.51
C ASN A 112 -15.69 -2.47 -1.23
N ASP A 113 -15.53 -3.24 -0.16
CA ASP A 113 -14.27 -3.93 0.16
C ASP A 113 -13.96 -4.96 -0.96
N ILE A 114 -12.69 -5.03 -1.39
CA ILE A 114 -12.21 -6.05 -2.33
C ILE A 114 -11.88 -7.34 -1.57
N THR A 115 -12.28 -8.47 -2.15
CA THR A 115 -11.97 -9.82 -1.68
C THR A 115 -11.21 -10.60 -2.75
N ALA A 116 -10.68 -11.77 -2.41
CA ALA A 116 -9.99 -12.65 -3.36
C ALA A 116 -10.88 -13.12 -4.52
N GLU A 117 -12.21 -13.06 -4.36
CA GLU A 117 -13.20 -13.46 -5.37
C GLU A 117 -13.91 -12.26 -6.01
N THR A 118 -13.41 -11.04 -5.80
CA THR A 118 -14.00 -9.87 -6.44
C THR A 118 -13.77 -9.91 -7.95
N GLU A 119 -14.88 -9.90 -8.67
CA GLU A 119 -14.91 -9.78 -10.12
C GLU A 119 -15.45 -8.42 -10.53
N VAL A 120 -14.92 -7.87 -11.62
CA VAL A 120 -15.30 -6.54 -12.12
C VAL A 120 -15.62 -6.59 -13.61
N ASN A 121 -16.70 -5.91 -13.98
CA ASN A 121 -17.23 -5.89 -15.34
C ASN A 121 -17.41 -4.44 -15.80
N GLY A 122 -16.30 -3.73 -16.05
CA GLY A 122 -16.33 -2.35 -16.51
C GLY A 122 -15.22 -1.51 -15.91
N ASP A 123 -15.33 -0.19 -16.10
CA ASP A 123 -14.42 0.77 -15.49
C ASP A 123 -14.72 0.85 -13.99
N ILE A 124 -13.66 0.86 -13.19
CA ILE A 124 -13.77 0.94 -11.72
C ILE A 124 -12.86 2.04 -11.17
N LYS A 125 -13.26 2.59 -10.03
CA LYS A 125 -12.39 3.41 -9.18
C LYS A 125 -11.90 2.58 -8.01
N LEU A 126 -10.67 2.84 -7.56
CA LEU A 126 -10.02 2.12 -6.47
C LEU A 126 -9.37 3.10 -5.50
N ARG A 127 -9.41 2.77 -4.21
CA ARG A 127 -8.68 3.49 -3.16
C ARG A 127 -8.25 2.54 -2.06
N THR A 128 -7.15 2.87 -1.41
CA THR A 128 -6.70 2.19 -0.19
C THR A 128 -7.25 2.93 1.02
N ARG A 129 -7.58 2.19 2.07
CA ARG A 129 -8.09 2.70 3.32
C ARG A 129 -7.02 2.55 4.42
N SER A 130 -6.89 3.56 5.30
CA SER A 130 -6.00 3.52 6.45
C SER A 130 -6.35 2.39 7.42
N ALA A 131 -5.42 2.03 8.31
CA ALA A 131 -5.63 0.95 9.27
C ALA A 131 -6.80 1.24 10.23
N ASP A 132 -7.02 2.51 10.61
CA ASP A 132 -8.18 2.94 11.40
C ASP A 132 -9.48 3.16 10.60
N GLN A 133 -9.42 3.00 9.27
CA GLN A 133 -10.55 3.13 8.35
C GLN A 133 -11.09 4.55 8.13
N ASN A 134 -10.44 5.60 8.65
CA ASN A 134 -10.94 6.97 8.56
C ASN A 134 -10.31 7.81 7.43
N ARG A 135 -9.21 7.33 6.83
CA ARG A 135 -8.46 8.05 5.81
C ARG A 135 -8.30 7.20 4.56
N PHE A 136 -8.19 7.87 3.41
CA PHE A 136 -8.12 7.21 2.12
C PHE A 136 -6.92 7.69 1.32
N SER A 137 -6.39 6.81 0.46
CA SER A 137 -5.46 7.23 -0.58
C SER A 137 -6.16 8.14 -1.59
N ARG A 138 -5.38 8.73 -2.50
CA ARG A 138 -5.94 9.23 -3.76
C ARG A 138 -6.67 8.08 -4.49
N VAL A 139 -7.71 8.43 -5.23
CA VAL A 139 -8.45 7.50 -6.07
C VAL A 139 -7.69 7.26 -7.37
N ILE A 140 -7.67 6.01 -7.82
CA ILE A 140 -7.19 5.64 -9.16
C ILE A 140 -8.33 5.04 -9.97
N ARG A 141 -8.26 5.14 -11.30
CA ARG A 141 -9.23 4.58 -12.23
C ARG A 141 -8.59 3.42 -12.99
N LEU A 142 -9.32 2.32 -13.12
CA LEU A 142 -8.93 1.16 -13.92
C LEU A 142 -9.96 0.95 -15.02
N ASP A 143 -9.55 1.25 -16.25
CA ASP A 143 -10.40 1.14 -17.44
C ASP A 143 -10.27 -0.22 -18.11
N ARG A 144 -11.34 -0.64 -18.81
CA ARG A 144 -11.36 -1.90 -19.58
C ARG A 144 -10.24 -2.06 -20.60
N THR A 145 -9.71 -0.97 -21.13
CA THR A 145 -8.62 -0.98 -22.12
C THR A 145 -7.30 -1.51 -21.56
N HIS A 146 -7.11 -1.46 -20.24
CA HIS A 146 -5.89 -1.91 -19.57
C HIS A 146 -5.86 -3.41 -19.29
N TRP A 147 -6.91 -4.16 -19.61
CA TRP A 147 -7.02 -5.58 -19.28
C TRP A 147 -6.20 -6.50 -20.20
N ARG A 148 -5.87 -6.05 -21.42
CA ARG A 148 -5.20 -6.87 -22.45
C ARG A 148 -3.67 -6.67 -22.57
N LYS A 149 -3.05 -5.84 -21.71
CA LYS A 149 -1.60 -5.54 -21.79
C LYS A 149 -0.77 -6.25 -20.70
N GLY A 150 -1.06 -7.52 -20.43
CA GLY A 150 -0.33 -8.36 -19.49
C GLY A 150 0.31 -9.56 -20.18
#